data_AF-A0A0C2FXF2-F1
#
_entry.id   AF-A0A0C2FXF2-F1
#
_cell.length_a   1.000
_cell.length_b   1.000
_cell.length_c   1.000
_cell.angle_alpha   90.00
_cell.angle_beta   90.00
_cell.angle_gamma   90.00
#
_symmetry.space_group_name_H-M   'P 1'
#
loop_
_entity.id
_entity.type
_entity.pdbx_description
1 polymer ?
#
loop_
_entity_poly.entity_id
_entity_poly.type
_entity_poly.pdbx_seq_one_letter_code
_entity_poly.pdbx_strand_id
1 'polypeptide(L)'
;MTTKPVVTVTGQTDADSVTINVEDKNCDVDAKIGKQSCRTINTCLRYEGKGDTPNDLEFTLRYNLDDHSPEPRAYFLSRDVKTDRDITVAKESKTKDHPNIIERRVRLEKNRQKCVKQRFFASSTMRDKLSPIHWSVNYTYHESRSGKLSGNQLEPAIDTTVPLSFENKINIANNCGKDDLCVPDLKVQAVADRQKFLLGTKDNTLLVNVTVHNGGEDSYETKLYFDVPEGFEYSGVVATDEKVLTVI
;
A
#
# COMPACT_ATOMS: atom_id res chain seq x y z
N MET A 1 39.89 -12.79 -5.51
CA MET A 1 38.73 -11.97 -5.11
C MET A 1 37.52 -12.88 -5.08
N THR A 2 36.90 -13.06 -3.92
CA THR A 2 35.68 -13.87 -3.78
C THR A 2 34.47 -12.95 -3.77
N THR A 3 33.60 -13.07 -4.76
CA THR A 3 32.36 -12.28 -4.85
C THR A 3 31.30 -12.88 -3.94
N LYS A 4 30.61 -12.06 -3.14
CA LYS A 4 29.47 -12.52 -2.34
C LYS A 4 28.33 -12.98 -3.25
N PRO A 5 27.62 -14.06 -2.92
CA PRO A 5 26.40 -14.43 -3.62
C PRO A 5 25.32 -13.36 -3.38
N VAL A 6 24.38 -13.21 -4.32
CA VAL A 6 23.35 -12.15 -4.26
C VAL A 6 21.98 -12.76 -4.09
N VAL A 7 21.19 -12.19 -3.18
CA VAL A 7 19.80 -12.56 -2.92
C VAL A 7 18.89 -11.41 -3.29
N THR A 8 17.94 -11.70 -4.17
CA THR A 8 16.89 -10.76 -4.60
C THR A 8 15.59 -11.17 -3.95
N VAL A 9 14.93 -10.24 -3.24
CA VAL A 9 13.63 -10.49 -2.61
C VAL A 9 12.55 -9.83 -3.45
N THR A 10 11.49 -10.57 -3.74
CA THR A 10 10.29 -10.06 -4.43
C THR A 10 9.08 -10.34 -3.56
N GLY A 11 8.06 -9.49 -3.67
CA GLY A 11 6.88 -9.60 -2.83
C GLY A 11 5.90 -8.45 -3.02
N GLN A 12 4.82 -8.52 -2.25
CA GLN A 12 3.78 -7.51 -2.20
C GLN A 12 3.09 -7.54 -0.83
N THR A 13 2.37 -6.47 -0.53
CA THR A 13 1.59 -6.33 0.70
C THR A 13 0.22 -5.78 0.36
N ASP A 14 -0.83 -6.45 0.84
CA ASP A 14 -2.22 -6.14 0.54
C ASP A 14 -3.05 -6.25 1.81
N ALA A 15 -4.14 -5.48 1.92
CA ALA A 15 -5.12 -5.68 2.98
C ALA A 15 -6.16 -6.75 2.54
N ASP A 16 -6.84 -7.35 3.51
CA ASP A 16 -7.97 -8.26 3.29
C ASP A 16 -9.22 -7.57 2.70
N SER A 17 -9.22 -6.23 2.67
CA SER A 17 -10.21 -5.38 2.00
C SER A 17 -9.56 -4.13 1.44
N VAL A 18 -10.17 -3.57 0.39
CA VAL A 18 -9.78 -2.26 -0.20
C VAL A 18 -10.23 -1.06 0.64
N THR A 19 -11.18 -1.29 1.55
CA THR A 19 -11.73 -0.26 2.44
C THR A 19 -11.84 -0.72 3.90
N ILE A 20 -11.76 0.25 4.81
CA ILE A 20 -12.02 0.07 6.23
C ILE A 20 -13.16 1.01 6.67
N ASN A 21 -14.29 0.44 7.09
CA ASN A 21 -15.35 1.22 7.72
C ASN A 21 -15.06 1.34 9.21
N VAL A 22 -14.80 2.56 9.68
CA VAL A 22 -14.47 2.88 11.08
C VAL A 22 -15.69 2.72 12.01
N GLU A 23 -16.90 2.70 11.45
CA GLU A 23 -18.16 2.46 12.17
C GLU A 23 -18.41 0.95 12.41
N ASP A 24 -17.91 0.08 11.52
CA ASP A 24 -17.94 -1.38 11.69
C ASP A 24 -16.91 -1.84 12.73
N LYS A 25 -17.37 -1.92 13.98
CA LYS A 25 -16.55 -2.33 15.13
C LYS A 25 -16.48 -3.85 15.28
N ASN A 26 -15.74 -4.49 14.38
CA ASN A 26 -15.68 -5.95 14.24
C ASN A 26 -14.68 -6.68 15.17
N CYS A 27 -13.88 -5.97 15.97
CA CYS A 27 -12.90 -6.61 16.86
C CYS A 27 -12.77 -5.91 18.22
N ASP A 28 -12.57 -6.68 19.29
CA ASP A 28 -12.18 -6.15 20.60
C ASP A 28 -10.66 -5.92 20.65
N VAL A 29 -10.24 -4.67 20.88
CA VAL A 29 -8.82 -4.29 20.99
C VAL A 29 -8.30 -4.54 22.41
N ASP A 30 -8.87 -3.84 23.39
CA ASP A 30 -8.63 -4.01 24.82
C ASP A 30 -9.70 -3.30 25.67
N ALA A 31 -9.59 -3.36 26.99
CA ALA A 31 -10.56 -2.77 27.92
C ALA A 31 -10.62 -1.24 27.90
N LYS A 32 -9.56 -0.54 27.49
CA LYS A 32 -9.50 0.93 27.43
C LYS A 32 -10.07 1.47 26.12
N ILE A 33 -9.71 0.85 25.00
CA ILE A 33 -10.13 1.27 23.65
C ILE A 33 -11.50 0.67 23.27
N GLY A 34 -11.82 -0.51 23.79
CA GLY A 34 -13.03 -1.25 23.44
C GLY A 34 -12.98 -1.80 22.02
N LYS A 35 -14.15 -1.87 21.37
CA LYS A 35 -14.27 -2.37 20.00
C LYS A 35 -13.89 -1.32 18.96
N GLN A 36 -13.16 -1.76 17.94
CA GLN A 36 -12.71 -0.95 16.82
C GLN A 36 -12.89 -1.71 15.50
N SER A 37 -12.67 -1.01 14.39
CA SER A 37 -12.64 -1.62 13.06
C SER A 37 -11.25 -2.21 12.81
N CYS A 38 -11.18 -3.53 12.65
CA CYS A 38 -9.96 -4.25 12.30
C CYS A 38 -9.93 -4.66 10.83
N ARG A 39 -8.70 -4.71 10.31
CA ARG A 39 -8.33 -5.30 9.02
C ARG A 39 -7.02 -6.08 9.16
N THR A 40 -6.70 -6.86 8.14
CA THR A 40 -5.52 -7.73 8.12
C THR A 40 -4.65 -7.39 6.92
N ILE A 41 -3.40 -7.00 7.18
CA ILE A 41 -2.35 -6.90 6.16
C ILE A 41 -1.81 -8.29 5.88
N ASN A 42 -1.77 -8.70 4.63
CA ASN A 42 -1.17 -9.92 4.13
C ASN A 42 0.05 -9.56 3.28
N THR A 43 1.24 -9.87 3.77
CA THR A 43 2.50 -9.65 3.06
C THR A 43 3.04 -10.97 2.57
N CYS A 44 3.13 -11.13 1.25
CA CYS A 44 3.69 -12.31 0.59
C CYS A 44 5.04 -11.97 -0.02
N LEU A 45 6.06 -12.74 0.31
CA LEU A 45 7.42 -12.52 -0.16
C LEU A 45 8.14 -13.83 -0.45
N ARG A 46 9.11 -13.77 -1.35
CA ARG A 46 9.98 -14.86 -1.77
C ARG A 46 11.36 -14.29 -2.06
N TYR A 47 12.40 -15.06 -1.76
CA TYR A 47 13.73 -14.72 -2.24
C TYR A 47 14.24 -15.71 -3.28
N GLU A 48 15.02 -15.18 -4.19
CA GLU A 48 15.76 -15.91 -5.21
C GLU A 48 17.24 -15.62 -5.00
N GLY A 49 18.11 -16.57 -5.35
CA GLY A 49 19.54 -16.45 -5.10
C GLY A 49 20.36 -16.84 -6.31
N LYS A 50 21.27 -15.94 -6.72
CA LYS A 50 22.25 -16.19 -7.79
C LYS A 50 23.57 -16.67 -7.19
N GLY A 51 24.10 -17.77 -7.73
CA GLY A 51 25.29 -18.44 -7.22
C GLY A 51 25.00 -19.30 -5.98
N ASP A 52 26.03 -19.52 -5.18
CA ASP A 52 25.99 -20.40 -4.01
C ASP A 52 25.33 -19.68 -2.82
N THR A 53 23.99 -19.69 -2.82
CA THR A 53 23.14 -19.04 -1.82
C THR A 53 22.46 -20.07 -0.92
N PRO A 54 22.22 -19.76 0.37
CA PRO A 54 21.57 -20.68 1.29
C PRO A 54 20.15 -21.06 0.88
N ASN A 55 19.73 -22.26 1.28
CA ASN A 55 18.37 -22.76 1.06
C ASN A 55 17.33 -22.10 1.97
N ASP A 56 17.76 -21.50 3.07
CA ASP A 56 16.90 -20.73 3.95
C ASP A 56 17.65 -19.52 4.54
N LEU A 57 16.90 -18.44 4.75
CA LEU A 57 17.40 -17.18 5.31
C LEU A 57 16.34 -16.59 6.24
N GLU A 58 16.79 -15.96 7.33
CA GLU A 58 15.94 -15.19 8.23
C GLU A 58 16.00 -13.70 7.89
N PHE A 59 14.82 -13.10 7.72
CA PHE A 59 14.64 -11.68 7.46
C PHE A 59 13.85 -11.03 8.59
N THR A 60 14.09 -9.75 8.81
CA THR A 60 13.25 -8.89 9.67
C THR A 60 12.35 -8.05 8.77
N LEU A 61 11.04 -8.18 8.94
CA LEU A 61 10.04 -7.32 8.30
C LEU A 61 9.64 -6.20 9.25
N ARG A 62 9.90 -4.95 8.90
CA ARG A 62 9.48 -3.78 9.65
C ARG A 62 8.22 -3.21 9.03
N TYR A 63 7.12 -3.31 9.74
CA TYR A 63 5.83 -2.73 9.36
C TYR A 63 5.70 -1.34 9.96
N ASN A 64 5.27 -0.37 9.17
CA ASN A 64 5.03 1.00 9.59
C ASN A 64 3.63 1.44 9.12
N LEU A 65 2.75 1.77 10.07
CA LEU A 65 1.38 2.22 9.79
C LEU A 65 1.26 3.74 9.87
N ASP A 66 0.60 4.29 8.86
CA ASP A 66 0.15 5.68 8.75
C ASP A 66 1.26 6.72 8.98
N ASP A 67 2.44 6.46 8.42
CA ASP A 67 3.64 7.28 8.55
C ASP A 67 3.58 8.64 7.84
N HIS A 68 2.61 8.80 6.94
CA HIS A 68 2.29 10.07 6.30
C HIS A 68 1.42 10.98 7.19
N SER A 69 0.89 10.47 8.32
CA SER A 69 0.13 11.24 9.30
C SER A 69 1.00 11.63 10.49
N PRO A 70 0.94 12.89 10.99
CA PRO A 70 1.64 13.29 12.21
C PRO A 70 1.25 12.44 13.44
N GLU A 71 -0.04 12.09 13.50
CA GLU A 71 -0.64 11.21 14.48
C GLU A 71 -1.22 9.99 13.76
N PRO A 72 -0.63 8.78 13.94
CA PRO A 72 -1.11 7.59 13.26
C PRO A 72 -2.57 7.32 13.56
N ARG A 73 -3.35 6.99 12.54
CA ARG A 73 -4.78 6.67 12.65
C ARG A 73 -5.02 5.17 12.77
N ALA A 74 -3.99 4.36 12.54
CA ALA A 74 -4.03 2.90 12.63
C ALA A 74 -2.90 2.35 13.48
N TYR A 75 -3.20 1.26 14.20
CA TYR A 75 -2.27 0.64 15.13
C TYR A 75 -2.39 -0.89 15.13
N PHE A 76 -1.29 -1.58 15.45
CA PHE A 76 -1.29 -3.03 15.62
C PHE A 76 -1.88 -3.43 16.98
N LEU A 77 -2.49 -4.62 17.02
CA LEU A 77 -3.11 -5.13 18.24
C LEU A 77 -2.04 -5.58 19.23
N SER A 78 -1.99 -4.93 20.40
CA SER A 78 -1.06 -5.25 21.49
C SER A 78 -1.04 -6.72 21.87
N ARG A 79 -2.22 -7.37 21.92
CA ARG A 79 -2.35 -8.78 22.25
C ARG A 79 -1.68 -9.70 21.22
N ASP A 80 -1.77 -9.35 19.93
CA ASP A 80 -1.22 -10.15 18.83
C ASP A 80 0.30 -10.04 18.87
N VAL A 81 0.81 -8.82 19.07
CA VAL A 81 2.24 -8.52 19.25
C VAL A 81 2.83 -9.26 20.45
N LYS A 82 2.12 -9.33 21.59
CA LYS A 82 2.61 -10.00 22.80
C LYS A 82 2.57 -11.53 22.73
N THR A 83 1.65 -12.07 21.92
CA THR A 83 1.45 -13.53 21.81
C THR A 83 2.48 -14.16 20.86
N ASP A 84 2.86 -13.43 19.81
CA ASP A 84 3.83 -13.91 18.83
C ASP A 84 5.26 -13.51 19.21
N ARG A 85 6.09 -14.50 19.52
CA ARG A 85 7.50 -14.31 19.94
C ARG A 85 8.40 -13.77 18.81
N ASP A 86 7.95 -13.83 17.57
CA ASP A 86 8.68 -13.30 16.43
C ASP A 86 8.37 -11.84 16.16
N ILE A 87 7.42 -11.24 16.88
CA ILE A 87 7.06 -9.82 16.77
C ILE A 87 7.65 -9.03 17.93
N THR A 88 8.26 -7.89 17.62
CA THR A 88 8.73 -6.89 18.58
C THR A 88 8.21 -5.51 18.22
N VAL A 89 7.97 -4.66 19.24
CA VAL A 89 7.63 -3.26 19.02
C VAL A 89 8.89 -2.47 18.67
N ALA A 90 8.88 -1.75 17.56
CA ALA A 90 10.01 -0.92 17.16
C ALA A 90 10.15 0.29 18.11
N LYS A 91 11.38 0.76 18.33
CA LYS A 91 11.65 1.86 19.27
C LYS A 91 11.03 3.18 18.83
N GLU A 92 10.86 3.38 17.53
CA GLU A 92 10.28 4.58 16.93
C GLU A 92 8.75 4.59 16.98
N SER A 93 8.12 3.50 17.43
CA SER A 93 6.66 3.44 17.60
C SER A 93 6.17 4.52 18.56
N LYS A 94 5.12 5.25 18.18
CA LYS A 94 4.56 6.37 18.95
C LYS A 94 4.04 5.93 20.32
N THR A 95 3.47 4.72 20.39
CA THR A 95 2.99 4.14 21.64
C THR A 95 3.45 2.69 21.77
N LYS A 96 3.59 2.23 23.02
CA LYS A 96 3.92 0.83 23.34
C LYS A 96 2.68 -0.05 23.46
N ASP A 97 1.58 0.52 23.94
CA ASP A 97 0.32 -0.22 24.13
C ASP A 97 -0.39 -0.44 22.78
N HIS A 98 -0.31 0.51 21.84
CA HIS A 98 -0.89 0.39 20.50
C HIS A 98 0.16 0.82 19.48
N PRO A 99 1.10 -0.07 19.14
CA PRO A 99 2.23 0.33 18.30
C PRO A 99 1.78 0.56 16.86
N ASN A 100 2.27 1.63 16.24
CA ASN A 100 2.14 1.84 14.80
C ASN A 100 3.31 1.24 14.01
N ILE A 101 4.39 0.85 14.72
CA ILE A 101 5.58 0.24 14.11
C ILE A 101 5.93 -1.05 14.84
N ILE A 102 6.00 -2.16 14.10
CA ILE A 102 6.42 -3.47 14.60
C ILE A 102 7.47 -4.09 13.69
N GLU A 103 8.31 -4.93 14.26
CA GLU A 103 9.28 -5.75 13.54
C GLU A 103 8.91 -7.21 13.72
N ARG A 104 8.94 -7.99 12.63
CA ARG A 104 8.66 -9.41 12.65
C ARG A 104 9.79 -10.19 12.00
N ARG A 105 10.34 -11.19 12.70
CA ARG A 105 11.26 -12.16 12.09
C ARG A 105 10.50 -13.16 11.22
N VAL A 106 11.03 -13.44 10.04
CA VAL A 106 10.49 -14.43 9.12
C VAL A 106 11.61 -15.23 8.49
N ARG A 107 11.55 -16.56 8.66
CA ARG A 107 12.39 -17.49 7.89
C ARG A 107 11.74 -17.76 6.54
N LEU A 108 12.48 -17.51 5.46
CA LEU A 108 12.09 -17.80 4.09
C LEU A 108 12.90 -18.99 3.58
N GLU A 109 12.30 -19.76 2.68
CA GLU A 109 12.96 -20.83 1.92
C GLU A 109 13.20 -20.34 0.49
N LYS A 110 14.37 -20.69 -0.07
CA LYS A 110 14.77 -20.27 -1.42
C LYS A 110 13.70 -20.69 -2.44
N ASN A 111 13.32 -19.76 -3.31
CA ASN A 111 12.32 -19.97 -4.36
C ASN A 111 10.93 -20.40 -3.87
N ARG A 112 10.62 -20.25 -2.58
CA ARG A 112 9.29 -20.53 -2.02
C ARG A 112 8.67 -19.26 -1.45
N GLN A 113 7.45 -18.97 -1.91
CA GLN A 113 6.69 -17.84 -1.39
C GLN A 113 6.16 -18.16 0.01
N LYS A 114 6.28 -17.19 0.91
CA LYS A 114 5.68 -17.23 2.25
C LYS A 114 4.84 -15.98 2.45
N CYS A 115 3.64 -16.17 2.99
CA CYS A 115 2.73 -15.07 3.32
C CYS A 115 2.60 -14.96 4.84
N VAL A 116 2.62 -13.72 5.33
CA VAL A 116 2.52 -13.38 6.75
C VAL A 116 1.38 -12.39 6.92
N LYS A 117 0.54 -12.64 7.91
CA LYS A 117 -0.61 -11.80 8.23
C LYS A 117 -0.35 -10.97 9.48
N GLN A 118 -0.76 -9.70 9.46
CA GLN A 118 -0.73 -8.81 10.62
C GLN A 118 -2.03 -8.03 10.73
N ARG A 119 -2.68 -8.11 11.89
CA ARG A 119 -3.91 -7.36 12.14
C ARG A 119 -3.62 -5.97 12.69
N PHE A 120 -4.38 -5.01 12.22
CA PHE A 120 -4.37 -3.64 12.72
C PHE A 120 -5.81 -3.17 12.92
N PHE A 121 -5.98 -2.11 13.72
CA PHE A 121 -7.25 -1.42 13.87
C PHE A 121 -7.11 0.05 13.51
N ALA A 122 -8.17 0.61 12.95
CA ALA A 122 -8.31 2.05 12.74
C ALA A 122 -8.98 2.70 13.96
N SER A 123 -8.45 3.83 14.41
CA SER A 123 -8.96 4.56 15.57
C SER A 123 -10.29 5.26 15.25
N SER A 124 -11.36 4.91 15.97
CA SER A 124 -12.66 5.58 15.80
C SER A 124 -12.68 7.07 16.14
N THR A 125 -11.64 7.59 16.78
CA THR A 125 -11.54 9.00 17.19
C THR A 125 -10.74 9.86 16.20
N MET A 126 -10.30 9.29 15.07
CA MET A 126 -9.57 10.03 14.05
C MET A 126 -10.41 11.18 13.47
N ARG A 127 -9.74 12.33 13.26
CA ARG A 127 -10.37 13.52 12.64
C ARG A 127 -10.36 13.43 11.12
N ASP A 128 -9.23 13.00 10.56
CA ASP A 128 -9.09 12.79 9.13
C ASP A 128 -9.57 11.40 8.75
N LYS A 129 -10.77 11.34 8.16
CA LYS A 129 -11.37 10.14 7.59
C LYS A 129 -11.30 10.13 6.06
N LEU A 130 -10.73 11.15 5.41
CA LEU A 130 -10.72 11.25 3.95
C LEU A 130 -9.42 10.72 3.36
N SER A 131 -8.27 10.98 4.00
CA SER A 131 -6.99 10.49 3.50
C SER A 131 -6.88 8.98 3.69
N PRO A 132 -6.36 8.21 2.71
CA PRO A 132 -6.09 6.79 2.88
C PRO A 132 -5.09 6.55 4.03
N ILE A 133 -5.16 5.38 4.67
CA ILE A 133 -4.17 4.93 5.64
C ILE A 133 -3.10 4.18 4.88
N HIS A 134 -1.89 4.71 4.86
CA HIS A 134 -0.75 4.10 4.19
C HIS A 134 -0.02 3.12 5.11
N TRP A 135 0.57 2.08 4.55
CA TRP A 135 1.55 1.26 5.26
C TRP A 135 2.72 0.88 4.38
N SER A 136 3.87 0.70 5.03
CA SER A 136 5.08 0.20 4.40
C SER A 136 5.60 -1.01 5.16
N VAL A 137 6.20 -1.94 4.42
CA VAL A 137 6.85 -3.15 4.93
C VAL A 137 8.26 -3.22 4.36
N ASN A 138 9.25 -2.78 5.14
CA ASN A 138 10.65 -2.91 4.79
C ASN A 138 11.15 -4.30 5.17
N TYR A 139 11.99 -4.91 4.35
CA TYR A 139 12.67 -6.15 4.70
C TYR A 139 14.17 -5.90 4.90
N THR A 140 14.72 -6.50 5.95
CA THR A 140 16.14 -6.40 6.28
C THR A 140 16.70 -7.79 6.48
N TYR A 141 17.84 -8.07 5.86
CA TYR A 141 18.67 -9.23 6.17
C TYR A 141 19.80 -8.79 7.11
N HIS A 142 19.92 -9.43 8.26
CA HIS A 142 20.98 -9.14 9.21
C HIS A 142 22.17 -10.06 8.98
N GLU A 143 23.22 -9.54 8.34
CA GLU A 143 24.51 -10.23 8.21
C GLU A 143 25.10 -10.55 9.59
N SER A 144 25.70 -11.74 9.74
CA SER A 144 26.48 -12.06 10.92
C SER A 144 27.77 -11.25 10.93
N ARG A 145 28.29 -11.01 12.14
CA ARG A 145 29.58 -10.31 12.31
C ARG A 145 30.76 -11.02 11.66
N SER A 146 30.64 -12.33 11.40
CA SER A 146 31.64 -13.14 10.70
C SER A 146 31.58 -13.01 9.18
N GLY A 147 30.47 -12.52 8.60
CA GLY A 147 30.24 -12.47 7.15
C GLY A 147 30.28 -13.85 6.47
N LYS A 148 30.15 -14.91 7.28
CA LYS A 148 30.24 -16.31 6.89
C LYS A 148 29.15 -17.09 7.59
N LEU A 149 28.56 -18.01 6.84
CA LEU A 149 27.61 -19.00 7.33
C LEU A 149 28.36 -20.22 7.86
N SER A 150 27.61 -21.13 8.50
CA SER A 150 28.14 -22.43 8.93
C SER A 150 28.77 -23.16 7.73
N GLY A 151 30.00 -23.66 7.88
CA GLY A 151 30.71 -24.36 6.81
C GLY A 151 31.54 -23.48 5.85
N ASN A 152 31.97 -22.27 6.28
CA ASN A 152 32.82 -21.35 5.49
C ASN A 152 32.16 -20.74 4.23
N GLN A 153 30.85 -20.91 4.03
CA GLN A 153 30.12 -20.26 2.94
C GLN A 153 30.01 -18.74 3.22
N LEU A 154 30.18 -17.91 2.18
CA LEU A 154 30.03 -16.46 2.32
C LEU A 154 28.57 -16.10 2.57
N GLU A 155 28.32 -15.10 3.41
CA GLU A 155 26.97 -14.55 3.55
C GLU A 155 26.52 -13.83 2.28
N PRO A 156 25.24 -14.00 1.90
CA PRO A 156 24.69 -13.32 0.74
C PRO A 156 24.53 -11.82 0.99
N ALA A 157 24.74 -11.04 -0.07
CA ALA A 157 24.37 -9.63 -0.12
C ALA A 157 22.94 -9.49 -0.66
N ILE A 158 22.20 -8.50 -0.14
CA ILE A 158 20.89 -8.14 -0.67
C ILE A 158 21.05 -7.35 -1.96
N ASP A 159 20.23 -7.71 -2.96
CA ASP A 159 20.12 -6.97 -4.20
C ASP A 159 19.48 -5.61 -3.97
N THR A 160 20.26 -4.54 -4.08
CA THR A 160 19.80 -3.16 -3.94
C THR A 160 19.28 -2.54 -5.23
N THR A 161 19.25 -3.31 -6.33
CA THR A 161 18.67 -2.86 -7.60
C THR A 161 17.14 -2.95 -7.63
N VAL A 162 16.54 -3.61 -6.63
CA VAL A 162 15.09 -3.70 -6.43
C VAL A 162 14.67 -2.95 -5.16
N PRO A 163 13.41 -2.50 -5.05
CA PRO A 163 12.91 -1.87 -3.82
C PRO A 163 13.09 -2.75 -2.59
N LEU A 164 13.52 -2.14 -1.48
CA LEU A 164 13.70 -2.78 -0.18
C LEU A 164 12.45 -2.67 0.72
N SER A 165 11.35 -2.16 0.16
CA SER A 165 10.06 -2.01 0.81
C SER A 165 8.91 -2.41 -0.11
N PHE A 166 7.83 -2.88 0.50
CA PHE A 166 6.53 -3.02 -0.13
C PHE A 166 5.59 -2.00 0.51
N GLU A 167 4.82 -1.29 -0.29
CA GLU A 167 3.96 -0.20 0.19
C GLU A 167 2.57 -0.34 -0.40
N ASN A 168 1.56 -0.04 0.40
CA ASN A 168 0.18 -0.02 -0.05
C ASN A 168 -0.66 0.86 0.91
N LYS A 169 -1.94 1.03 0.62
CA LYS A 169 -2.86 1.90 1.37
C LYS A 169 -4.26 1.31 1.41
N ILE A 170 -5.04 1.74 2.39
CA ILE A 170 -6.46 1.37 2.55
C ILE A 170 -7.30 2.63 2.67
N ASN A 171 -8.40 2.69 1.91
CA ASN A 171 -9.30 3.83 1.97
C ASN A 171 -10.24 3.69 3.17
N ILE A 172 -10.53 4.80 3.84
CA ILE A 172 -11.52 4.80 4.92
C ILE A 172 -12.89 4.95 4.26
N ALA A 173 -13.75 3.96 4.44
CA ALA A 173 -15.12 4.02 3.94
C ALA A 173 -15.88 5.09 4.75
N ASN A 174 -16.40 6.09 4.03
CA ASN A 174 -17.34 7.06 4.54
C ASN A 174 -18.57 7.03 3.63
N ASN A 175 -19.74 7.28 4.21
CA ASN A 175 -20.97 7.48 3.44
C ASN A 175 -21.38 6.29 2.54
N CYS A 176 -21.13 5.04 2.98
CA CYS A 176 -21.46 3.80 2.26
C CYS A 176 -22.68 3.07 2.85
N GLY A 177 -23.65 3.83 3.36
CA GLY A 177 -24.88 3.25 3.89
C GLY A 177 -24.69 2.39 5.16
N LYS A 178 -25.62 1.45 5.38
CA LYS A 178 -25.65 0.55 6.55
C LYS A 178 -25.15 -0.86 6.25
N ASP A 179 -24.99 -1.17 4.98
CA ASP A 179 -24.54 -2.46 4.44
C ASP A 179 -23.04 -2.48 4.17
N ASP A 180 -22.33 -1.39 4.47
CA ASP A 180 -20.87 -1.25 4.36
C ASP A 180 -20.31 -1.49 2.96
N LEU A 181 -21.18 -1.45 1.94
CA LEU A 181 -20.87 -1.66 0.54
C LEU A 181 -21.09 -0.37 -0.23
N CYS A 182 -20.00 0.34 -0.55
CA CYS A 182 -20.07 1.59 -1.32
C CYS A 182 -20.45 1.28 -2.79
N VAL A 183 -21.65 1.67 -3.21
CA VAL A 183 -22.13 1.53 -4.60
C VAL A 183 -22.10 2.90 -5.29
N PRO A 184 -21.07 3.19 -6.10
CA PRO A 184 -20.99 4.46 -6.81
C PRO A 184 -21.86 4.47 -8.09
N ASP A 185 -22.28 5.66 -8.51
CA ASP A 185 -22.97 5.91 -9.79
C ASP A 185 -22.14 6.91 -10.60
N LEU A 186 -21.01 6.43 -11.14
CA LEU A 186 -20.08 7.21 -11.94
C LEU A 186 -20.65 7.44 -13.35
N LYS A 187 -20.76 8.70 -13.73
CA LYS A 187 -21.18 9.17 -15.05
C LYS A 187 -20.12 10.10 -15.62
N VAL A 188 -19.82 9.92 -16.90
CA VAL A 188 -18.87 10.76 -17.63
C VAL A 188 -19.58 11.39 -18.81
N GLN A 189 -19.42 12.70 -18.97
CA GLN A 189 -19.86 13.44 -20.14
C GLN A 189 -18.64 14.10 -20.78
N ALA A 190 -18.45 13.88 -22.08
CA ALA A 190 -17.35 14.48 -22.83
C ALA A 190 -17.92 15.33 -23.97
N VAL A 191 -17.47 16.57 -24.09
CA VAL A 191 -17.89 17.51 -25.14
C VAL A 191 -16.66 18.17 -25.72
N ALA A 192 -16.43 17.98 -27.02
CA ALA A 192 -15.38 18.70 -27.73
C ALA A 192 -15.74 20.19 -27.85
N ASP A 193 -14.74 21.06 -27.79
CA ASP A 193 -14.89 22.51 -27.95
C ASP A 193 -15.43 22.92 -29.33
N ARG A 194 -15.29 22.04 -30.33
CA ARG A 194 -15.74 22.22 -31.70
C ARG A 194 -16.33 20.94 -32.29
N GLN A 195 -17.33 21.09 -33.16
CA GLN A 195 -17.99 19.96 -33.83
C GLN A 195 -17.16 19.33 -34.96
N LYS A 196 -16.23 20.08 -35.54
CA LYS A 196 -15.40 19.64 -36.67
C LYS A 196 -13.96 20.01 -36.42
N PHE A 197 -13.07 19.04 -36.61
CA PHE A 197 -11.63 19.24 -36.57
C PHE A 197 -11.10 19.38 -38.01
N LEU A 198 -10.37 20.45 -38.31
CA LEU A 198 -9.85 20.74 -39.64
C LEU A 198 -8.38 20.38 -39.71
N LEU A 199 -7.99 19.61 -40.72
CA LEU A 199 -6.61 19.21 -40.92
C LEU A 199 -5.83 20.27 -41.71
N GLY A 200 -4.58 20.53 -41.30
CA GLY A 200 -3.68 21.45 -42.01
C GLY A 200 -3.83 22.93 -41.62
N THR A 201 -4.55 23.23 -40.54
CA THR A 201 -4.62 24.57 -39.95
C THR A 201 -3.42 24.86 -39.04
N LYS A 202 -3.23 26.12 -38.63
CA LYS A 202 -2.25 26.48 -37.59
C LYS A 202 -2.68 26.01 -36.20
N ASP A 203 -3.99 25.96 -35.96
CA ASP A 203 -4.55 25.37 -34.75
C ASP A 203 -4.83 23.89 -35.00
N ASN A 204 -4.04 23.03 -34.38
CA ASN A 204 -4.15 21.57 -34.44
C ASN A 204 -4.46 20.97 -33.06
N THR A 205 -5.03 21.77 -32.15
CA THR A 205 -5.42 21.34 -30.81
C THR A 205 -6.92 21.09 -30.74
N LEU A 206 -7.33 20.04 -30.02
CA LEU A 206 -8.73 19.70 -29.82
C LEU A 206 -9.00 19.61 -28.32
N LEU A 207 -9.70 20.60 -27.78
CA LEU A 207 -10.04 20.60 -26.37
C LEU A 207 -11.29 19.74 -26.14
N VAL A 208 -11.19 18.80 -25.21
CA VAL A 208 -12.32 17.96 -24.79
C VAL A 208 -12.65 18.27 -23.34
N ASN A 209 -13.83 18.85 -23.13
CA ASN A 209 -14.35 19.11 -21.79
C ASN A 209 -14.99 17.84 -21.25
N VAL A 210 -14.38 17.27 -20.21
CA VAL A 210 -14.85 16.06 -19.55
C VAL A 210 -15.40 16.41 -18.17
N THR A 211 -16.68 16.14 -17.97
CA THR A 211 -17.36 16.27 -16.68
C THR A 211 -17.56 14.88 -16.10
N VAL A 212 -17.04 14.66 -14.89
CA VAL A 212 -17.23 13.42 -14.14
C VAL A 212 -18.15 13.68 -12.97
N HIS A 213 -19.21 12.89 -12.86
CA HIS A 213 -20.24 12.99 -11.83
C HIS A 213 -20.37 11.66 -11.11
N ASN A 214 -20.48 11.68 -9.78
CA ASN A 214 -20.88 10.52 -8.99
C ASN A 214 -22.22 10.81 -8.33
N GLY A 215 -23.27 10.10 -8.75
CA GLY A 215 -24.62 10.24 -8.18
C GLY A 215 -24.93 9.27 -7.05
N GLY A 216 -24.00 8.38 -6.72
CA GLY A 216 -24.16 7.32 -5.72
C GLY A 216 -23.32 7.59 -4.48
N GLU A 217 -22.87 6.51 -3.85
CA GLU A 217 -21.98 6.55 -2.68
C GLU A 217 -20.53 6.82 -3.08
N ASP A 218 -19.66 7.01 -2.09
CA ASP A 218 -18.24 7.34 -2.32
C ASP A 218 -17.54 6.32 -3.24
N SER A 219 -16.78 6.83 -4.21
CA SER A 219 -16.01 6.02 -5.17
C SER A 219 -14.51 6.22 -4.95
N TYR A 220 -13.85 5.23 -4.35
CA TYR A 220 -12.42 5.27 -4.09
C TYR A 220 -11.61 4.88 -5.32
N GLU A 221 -10.45 5.50 -5.49
CA GLU A 221 -9.54 5.28 -6.63
C GLU A 221 -10.18 5.46 -8.01
N THR A 222 -11.13 6.39 -8.12
CA THR A 222 -11.77 6.74 -9.40
C THR A 222 -10.71 7.17 -10.42
N LYS A 223 -10.71 6.52 -11.58
CA LYS A 223 -9.83 6.82 -12.72
C LYS A 223 -10.67 7.11 -13.95
N LEU A 224 -10.25 8.10 -14.73
CA LEU A 224 -10.76 8.36 -16.07
C LEU A 224 -9.83 7.71 -17.08
N TYR A 225 -10.38 6.91 -17.98
CA TYR A 225 -9.67 6.35 -19.13
C TYR A 225 -10.12 7.10 -20.38
N PHE A 226 -9.17 7.53 -21.20
CA PHE A 226 -9.43 8.28 -22.42
C PHE A 226 -8.64 7.63 -23.57
N ASP A 227 -9.35 7.01 -24.50
CA ASP A 227 -8.75 6.38 -25.68
C ASP A 227 -8.48 7.45 -26.73
N VAL A 228 -7.20 7.77 -26.95
CA VAL A 228 -6.77 8.77 -27.93
C VAL A 228 -6.67 8.10 -29.31
N PRO A 229 -7.41 8.58 -30.34
CA PRO A 229 -7.34 8.03 -31.69
C PRO A 229 -5.96 8.23 -32.34
N GLU A 230 -5.63 7.38 -33.32
CA GLU A 230 -4.44 7.56 -34.14
C GLU A 230 -4.42 8.94 -34.82
N GLY A 231 -3.27 9.62 -34.76
CA GLY A 231 -3.09 10.97 -35.30
C GLY A 231 -3.30 12.09 -34.28
N PHE A 232 -3.71 11.77 -33.05
CA PHE A 232 -3.75 12.70 -31.92
C PHE A 232 -2.74 12.28 -30.84
N GLU A 233 -2.27 13.26 -30.09
CA GLU A 233 -1.41 13.07 -28.92
C GLU A 233 -2.01 13.83 -27.74
N TYR A 234 -2.04 13.21 -26.57
CA TYR A 234 -2.48 13.87 -25.35
C TYR A 234 -1.43 14.89 -24.92
N SER A 235 -1.82 16.17 -24.84
CA SER A 235 -0.89 17.26 -24.53
C SER A 235 -1.02 17.78 -23.10
N GLY A 236 -2.13 17.51 -22.41
CA GLY A 236 -2.27 17.82 -20.99
C GLY A 236 -3.71 17.96 -20.49
N VAL A 237 -3.85 18.36 -19.24
CA VAL A 237 -5.14 18.71 -18.62
C VAL A 237 -5.07 20.12 -18.05
N VAL A 238 -6.12 20.90 -18.30
CA VAL A 238 -6.40 22.15 -17.59
C VAL A 238 -7.59 21.92 -16.68
N ALA A 239 -7.39 22.12 -15.37
CA ALA A 239 -8.50 22.17 -14.42
C ALA A 239 -9.13 23.55 -14.48
N THR A 240 -10.42 23.63 -14.76
CA THR A 240 -11.21 24.84 -14.51
C THR A 240 -11.77 24.77 -13.07
N ASP A 241 -12.20 25.90 -12.50
CA ASP A 241 -12.68 25.97 -11.10
C ASP A 241 -13.97 25.16 -10.84
N GLU A 242 -14.60 24.64 -11.89
CA GLU A 242 -15.70 23.69 -11.83
C GLU A 242 -15.17 22.27 -12.10
N LYS A 243 -15.90 21.22 -11.73
CA LYS A 243 -15.53 19.79 -11.87
C LYS A 243 -15.43 19.32 -13.34
N VAL A 244 -14.69 20.06 -14.17
CA VAL A 244 -14.49 19.87 -15.60
C VAL A 244 -12.99 19.78 -15.82
N LEU A 245 -12.57 18.65 -16.38
CA LEU A 245 -11.21 18.46 -16.86
C LEU A 245 -11.22 18.78 -18.35
N THR A 246 -10.46 19.80 -18.77
CA THR A 246 -10.22 20.03 -20.19
C THR A 246 -8.99 19.23 -20.59
N VAL A 247 -9.19 18.19 -21.39
CA VAL A 247 -8.12 17.40 -22.01
C VAL A 247 -7.70 18.13 -23.29
N ILE A 248 -6.42 18.46 -23.40
CA ILE A 248 -5.82 19.18 -24.55
C ILE A 248 -5.19 18.20 -25.53
#